data_AF-A0A0A8ZFX1-F1
#
_entry.id   AF-A0A0A8ZFX1-F1
#
_cell.length_a   1.000
_cell.length_b   1.000
_cell.length_c   1.000
_cell.angle_alpha   90.00
_cell.angle_beta   90.00
_cell.angle_gamma   90.00
#
_symmetry.space_group_name_H-M   'P 1'
#
loop_
_entity.id
_entity.type
_entity.pdbx_description
1 polymer ?
#
loop_
_entity_poly.entity_id
_entity_poly.type
_entity_poly.pdbx_seq_one_letter_code
_entity_poly.pdbx_strand_id
1 'polypeptide(L)'
;MPMLCNPFMPDLSNRTCTRGEVTLDNATQVWKSFECQTTTVSGAEICTTVGRVTPRIYGQMEAGVTVSQGLYRYGPFLIQLQDCTFVRDTFTTINQNYCPDLQRYSKWVYVGLVMVSSAVMLSLIFWVIYARERRHRAYNKQFVAEHQPYPVEDKPAPMAPNA
;
A
#
# COMPACT_ATOMS: atom_id res chain seq x y z
N MET A 1 0.48 41.37 29.06
CA MET A 1 0.92 40.00 28.77
C MET A 1 1.43 39.96 27.32
N PRO A 2 2.62 39.39 27.05
CA PRO A 2 3.18 39.34 25.70
C PRO A 2 2.44 38.32 24.83
N MET A 3 2.35 38.61 23.53
CA MET A 3 1.68 37.76 22.54
C MET A 3 2.54 36.56 22.17
N LEU A 4 1.89 35.44 21.84
CA LEU A 4 2.59 34.27 21.31
C LEU A 4 3.08 34.57 19.89
N CYS A 5 4.36 34.30 19.64
CA CYS A 5 4.97 34.46 18.34
C CYS A 5 4.48 33.37 17.37
N ASN A 6 4.10 33.79 16.16
CA ASN A 6 3.93 32.85 15.05
C ASN A 6 5.30 32.57 14.41
N PRO A 7 5.78 31.32 14.41
CA PRO A 7 7.07 30.96 13.79
C PRO A 7 7.09 31.10 12.26
N PHE A 8 5.92 31.25 11.63
CA PHE A 8 5.79 31.37 10.17
C PHE A 8 5.26 32.73 9.74
N MET A 9 5.70 33.18 8.57
CA MET A 9 5.08 34.27 7.83
C MET A 9 3.84 33.78 7.06
N PRO A 10 3.00 34.69 6.52
CA PRO A 10 1.84 34.31 5.69
C PRO A 10 2.19 33.48 4.45
N ASP A 11 3.45 33.55 3.99
CA ASP A 11 4.01 32.77 2.89
C ASP A 11 4.65 31.45 3.35
N LEU A 12 4.43 31.04 4.60
CA LEU A 12 5.00 29.85 5.25
C LEU A 12 6.54 29.87 5.42
N SER A 13 7.20 31.00 5.17
CA SER A 13 8.62 31.13 5.43
C SER A 13 8.91 31.26 6.94
N ASN A 14 10.10 30.83 7.36
CA ASN A 14 10.52 30.93 8.75
C ASN A 14 10.67 32.40 9.16
N ARG A 15 10.04 32.78 10.27
CA ARG A 15 10.06 34.13 10.82
C ARG A 15 10.77 34.16 12.16
N THR A 16 11.62 35.16 12.36
CA THR A 16 12.15 35.50 13.70
C THR A 16 11.15 36.36 14.46
N CYS A 17 10.88 35.99 15.71
CA CYS A 17 9.95 36.70 16.58
C CYS A 17 10.38 38.15 16.83
N THR A 18 9.41 39.06 16.84
CA THR A 18 9.67 40.49 17.05
C THR A 18 9.75 40.80 18.54
N ARG A 19 10.43 41.90 18.90
CA ARG A 19 10.51 42.38 20.29
C ARG A 19 9.10 42.58 20.86
N GLY A 20 8.78 41.87 21.95
CA GLY A 20 7.46 41.89 22.60
C GLY A 20 6.62 40.62 22.40
N GLU A 21 7.07 39.72 21.51
CA GLU A 21 6.50 38.38 21.34
C GLU A 21 7.30 37.34 22.12
N VAL A 22 6.64 36.23 22.49
CA VAL A 22 7.28 35.09 23.15
C VAL A 22 7.24 33.85 22.25
N THR A 23 8.34 33.11 22.19
CA THR A 23 8.41 31.82 21.49
C THR A 23 7.60 30.76 22.24
N LEU A 24 7.18 29.70 21.53
CA LEU A 24 6.44 28.59 22.14
C LEU A 24 7.23 27.94 23.29
N ASP A 25 8.55 27.87 23.20
CA ASP A 25 9.41 27.27 24.24
C ASP A 25 9.40 28.05 25.57
N ASN A 26 9.35 29.38 25.49
CA ASN A 26 9.46 30.25 26.66
C ASN A 26 8.11 30.82 27.13
N ALA A 27 7.05 30.64 26.34
CA ALA A 27 5.75 31.26 26.60
C ALA A 27 5.16 30.87 27.95
N THR A 28 5.20 29.58 28.32
CA THR A 28 4.69 29.08 29.61
C THR A 28 5.41 29.75 30.79
N GLN A 29 6.74 29.81 30.72
CA GLN A 29 7.56 30.44 31.76
C GLN A 29 7.30 31.93 31.90
N VAL A 30 7.17 32.67 30.79
CA VAL A 30 6.90 34.10 30.81
C VAL A 30 5.49 34.39 31.32
N TRP A 31 4.48 33.64 30.86
CA TRP A 31 3.09 33.83 31.24
C TRP A 31 2.79 33.46 32.69
N LYS A 32 3.57 32.55 33.29
CA LYS A 32 3.46 32.21 34.71
C LYS A 32 3.59 33.43 35.63
N SER A 33 4.38 34.43 35.24
CA SER A 33 4.52 35.69 36.00
C SER A 33 3.27 36.58 35.98
N PHE A 34 2.33 36.31 35.07
CA PHE A 34 1.06 37.03 34.92
C PHE A 34 -0.13 36.29 35.57
N GLU A 35 0.11 35.17 36.24
CA GLU A 35 -0.90 34.47 37.02
C GLU A 35 -1.28 35.28 38.26
N CYS A 36 -2.58 35.39 38.55
CA CYS A 36 -3.10 36.07 39.72
C CYS A 36 -3.50 35.10 40.83
N GLN A 37 -3.52 35.61 42.06
CA GLN A 37 -4.29 34.96 43.13
C GLN A 37 -5.78 35.20 42.88
N THR A 38 -6.56 34.12 42.90
CA THR A 38 -8.00 34.14 42.65
C THR A 38 -8.79 34.35 43.92
N THR A 39 -9.94 34.99 43.76
CA THR A 39 -11.04 34.99 44.73
C THR A 39 -12.26 34.42 44.05
N THR A 40 -13.02 33.60 44.78
CA THR A 40 -14.24 33.00 44.26
C THR A 40 -15.41 33.93 44.56
N VAL A 41 -15.99 34.51 43.52
CA VAL A 41 -17.20 35.35 43.63
C VAL A 41 -18.31 34.63 42.89
N SER A 42 -19.36 34.23 43.62
CA SER A 42 -20.53 33.55 43.05
C SER A 42 -20.19 32.30 42.22
N GLY A 43 -19.19 31.52 42.66
CA GLY A 43 -18.75 30.29 41.99
C GLY A 43 -17.81 30.50 40.80
N ALA A 44 -17.49 31.74 40.44
CA ALA A 44 -16.50 32.06 39.41
C ALA A 44 -15.17 32.49 40.05
N GLU A 45 -14.05 31.99 39.51
CA GLU A 45 -12.72 32.45 39.88
C GLU A 45 -12.42 33.79 39.20
N ILE A 46 -12.15 34.83 39.99
CA ILE A 46 -11.82 36.16 39.50
C ILE A 46 -10.46 36.56 40.05
N CYS A 47 -9.65 37.25 39.24
CA CYS A 47 -8.39 37.79 39.70
C CYS A 47 -8.60 38.96 40.67
N THR A 48 -7.85 38.96 41.77
CA THR A 48 -7.73 40.10 42.69
C THR A 48 -7.13 41.36 42.03
N THR A 49 -6.38 41.18 40.95
CA THR A 49 -5.70 42.25 40.21
C THR A 49 -6.15 42.28 38.75
N VAL A 50 -6.45 43.48 38.25
CA VAL A 50 -6.89 43.70 36.86
C VAL A 50 -5.72 43.45 35.91
N GLY A 51 -5.98 42.76 34.78
CA GLY A 51 -4.99 42.52 33.73
C GLY A 51 -4.11 41.28 33.91
N ARG A 52 -4.45 40.41 34.86
CA ARG A 52 -3.81 39.10 35.08
C ARG A 52 -4.72 37.93 34.70
N VAL A 53 -4.13 36.74 34.62
CA VAL A 53 -4.81 35.50 34.18
C VAL A 53 -5.09 34.60 35.39
N THR A 54 -6.27 33.98 35.44
CA THR A 54 -6.61 33.01 36.49
C THR A 54 -5.88 31.68 36.25
N PRO A 55 -5.60 30.88 37.31
CA PRO A 55 -4.94 29.59 37.18
C PRO A 55 -5.62 28.65 36.18
N ARG A 56 -6.97 28.64 36.14
CA ARG A 56 -7.73 27.83 35.18
C ARG A 56 -7.48 28.23 33.73
N ILE A 57 -7.47 29.53 33.43
CA ILE A 57 -7.20 30.02 32.07
C ILE A 57 -5.73 29.81 31.72
N TYR A 58 -4.82 30.05 32.67
CA TYR A 58 -3.40 29.77 32.49
C TYR A 58 -3.15 28.31 32.11
N GLY A 59 -3.76 27.35 32.82
CA GLY A 59 -3.63 25.92 32.50
C GLY A 59 -4.14 25.56 31.09
N GLN A 60 -5.20 26.21 30.62
CA GLN A 60 -5.67 26.03 29.23
C GLN A 60 -4.69 26.60 28.21
N MET A 61 -4.10 27.76 28.49
CA MET A 61 -3.08 28.38 27.63
C MET A 61 -1.80 27.54 27.59
N GLU A 62 -1.35 27.02 28.73
CA GLU A 62 -0.19 26.13 28.85
C GLU A 62 -0.41 24.83 28.05
N ALA A 63 -1.57 24.20 28.20
CA ALA A 63 -1.91 23.01 27.42
C ALA A 63 -1.89 23.31 25.92
N GLY A 64 -2.47 24.44 25.50
CA GLY A 64 -2.48 24.88 24.10
C GLY A 64 -1.08 25.11 23.53
N VAL A 65 -0.20 25.77 24.29
CA VAL A 65 1.21 26.00 23.89
C VAL A 65 1.98 24.69 23.82
N THR A 66 1.81 23.79 24.79
CA THR A 66 2.50 22.49 24.84
C THR A 66 2.11 21.63 23.63
N VAL A 67 0.82 21.58 23.29
CA VAL A 67 0.33 20.86 22.11
C VAL A 67 0.87 21.49 20.83
N SER A 68 0.84 22.82 20.73
CA SER A 68 1.36 23.55 19.57
C SER A 68 2.87 23.36 19.39
N GLN A 69 3.62 23.31 20.49
CA GLN A 69 5.06 23.06 20.49
C GLN A 69 5.36 21.62 20.05
N GLY A 70 4.57 20.65 20.53
CA GLY A 70 4.61 19.28 20.05
C GLY A 70 4.37 19.21 18.54
N LEU A 71 3.28 19.81 18.06
CA LEU A 71 2.96 19.87 16.63
C LEU A 71 4.03 20.59 15.80
N TYR A 72 4.65 21.64 16.32
CA TYR A 72 5.74 22.34 15.64
C TYR A 72 7.00 21.46 15.51
N ARG A 73 7.36 20.75 16.60
CA ARG A 73 8.55 19.89 16.64
C ARG A 73 8.36 18.57 15.90
N TYR A 74 7.18 17.98 15.98
CA TYR A 74 6.82 16.73 15.30
C TYR A 74 6.19 16.97 13.92
N GLY A 75 5.90 18.21 13.55
CA GLY A 75 5.30 18.58 12.27
C GLY A 75 6.05 17.98 11.07
N PRO A 76 7.38 18.13 10.95
CA PRO A 76 8.13 17.52 9.86
C PRO A 76 8.00 15.99 9.80
N PHE A 77 7.94 15.32 10.95
CA PHE A 77 7.70 13.88 11.01
C PHE A 77 6.28 13.50 10.57
N LEU A 78 5.26 14.27 11.00
CA LEU A 78 3.88 14.07 10.58
C LEU A 78 3.68 14.31 9.08
N ILE A 79 4.37 15.30 8.50
CA ILE A 79 4.39 15.55 7.06
C ILE A 79 5.10 14.41 6.31
N GLN A 80 6.21 13.88 6.84
CA GLN A 80 6.88 12.71 6.27
C GLN A 80 6.02 11.44 6.28
N LEU A 81 5.13 11.29 7.27
CA LEU A 81 4.12 10.22 7.28
C LEU A 81 3.05 10.43 6.21
N GLN A 82 2.64 11.68 5.97
CA GLN A 82 1.67 12.05 4.94
C GLN A 82 2.23 11.85 3.52
N ASP A 83 3.52 12.16 3.31
CA ASP A 83 4.14 12.08 1.99
C ASP A 83 4.48 10.65 1.52
N CYS A 84 4.15 9.61 2.30
CA CYS A 84 4.42 8.19 1.97
C CYS A 84 5.89 7.86 1.67
N THR A 85 6.81 8.83 1.67
CA THR A 85 8.22 8.69 1.31
C THR A 85 9.01 8.02 2.41
N PHE A 86 8.74 8.36 3.68
CA PHE A 86 9.38 7.71 4.82
C PHE A 86 8.97 6.23 4.95
N VAL A 87 7.68 5.93 4.73
CA VAL A 87 7.18 4.55 4.68
C VAL A 87 7.82 3.82 3.51
N ARG A 88 7.86 4.43 2.31
CA ARG A 88 8.44 3.81 1.12
C ARG A 88 9.93 3.52 1.28
N ASP A 89 10.72 4.46 1.77
CA ASP A 89 12.17 4.31 1.95
C ASP A 89 12.53 3.30 3.04
N THR A 90 11.77 3.30 4.14
CA THR A 90 11.95 2.32 5.21
C THR A 90 11.54 0.92 4.75
N PHE A 91 10.42 0.79 4.02
CA PHE A 91 9.98 -0.49 3.47
C PHE A 91 10.89 -0.99 2.35
N THR A 92 11.46 -0.12 1.50
CA THR A 92 12.46 -0.54 0.49
C THR A 92 13.76 -0.98 1.14
N THR A 93 14.22 -0.28 2.17
CA THR A 93 15.45 -0.63 2.90
C THR A 93 15.28 -1.93 3.69
N ILE A 94 14.11 -2.15 4.29
CA ILE A 94 13.78 -3.41 4.99
C ILE A 94 13.57 -4.54 3.98
N ASN A 95 12.87 -4.32 2.87
CA ASN A 95 12.66 -5.34 1.83
C ASN A 95 13.99 -5.79 1.20
N GLN A 96 14.91 -4.85 0.95
CA GLN A 96 16.24 -5.16 0.40
C GLN A 96 17.14 -5.91 1.39
N ASN A 97 17.11 -5.56 2.68
CA ASN A 97 18.05 -6.11 3.67
C ASN A 97 17.51 -7.32 4.45
N TYR A 98 16.20 -7.47 4.61
CA TYR A 98 15.58 -8.49 5.47
C TYR A 98 14.73 -9.53 4.74
N CYS A 99 14.44 -9.37 3.43
CA CYS A 99 13.61 -10.31 2.67
C CYS A 99 14.22 -10.78 1.33
N PRO A 100 15.52 -11.17 1.25
CA PRO A 100 16.06 -11.74 0.02
C PRO A 100 15.40 -13.07 -0.36
N ASP A 101 14.96 -13.85 0.63
CA ASP A 101 14.33 -15.15 0.40
C ASP A 101 12.94 -15.02 -0.23
N LEU A 102 12.13 -14.04 0.19
CA LEU A 102 10.78 -13.86 -0.37
C LEU A 102 10.81 -13.46 -1.85
N GLN A 103 11.79 -12.63 -2.23
CA GLN A 103 12.04 -12.28 -3.63
C GLN A 103 12.58 -13.46 -4.44
N ARG A 104 13.40 -14.32 -3.81
CA ARG A 104 13.94 -15.51 -4.46
C ARG A 104 12.85 -16.56 -4.69
N TYR A 105 12.04 -16.87 -3.67
CA TYR A 105 10.94 -17.83 -3.77
C TYR A 105 9.89 -17.40 -4.79
N SER A 106 9.49 -16.12 -4.81
CA SER A 106 8.55 -15.61 -5.82
C SER A 106 9.11 -15.72 -7.25
N LYS A 107 10.42 -15.50 -7.44
CA LYS A 107 11.07 -15.70 -8.74
C LYS A 107 11.03 -17.17 -9.19
N TRP A 108 11.30 -18.12 -8.29
CA TRP A 108 11.20 -19.55 -8.59
C TRP A 108 9.76 -19.98 -8.91
N VAL A 109 8.78 -19.47 -8.15
CA VAL A 109 7.35 -19.71 -8.41
C VAL A 109 6.93 -19.14 -9.77
N TYR A 110 7.37 -17.93 -10.10
CA TYR A 110 7.09 -17.30 -11.39
C TYR A 110 7.68 -18.10 -12.56
N VAL A 111 8.94 -18.52 -12.45
CA VAL A 111 9.58 -19.37 -13.46
C VAL A 111 8.83 -20.70 -13.61
N GLY A 112 8.43 -21.34 -12.50
CA GLY A 112 7.62 -22.55 -12.52
C GLY A 112 6.28 -22.35 -13.23
N LEU A 113 5.59 -21.25 -12.94
CA LEU A 113 4.28 -20.93 -13.54
C LEU A 113 4.40 -20.66 -15.05
N VAL A 114 5.45 -19.98 -15.49
CA VAL A 114 5.74 -19.75 -16.92
C VAL A 114 6.07 -21.07 -17.64
N MET A 115 6.85 -21.95 -17.01
CA MET A 115 7.17 -23.27 -17.57
C MET A 115 5.92 -24.15 -17.72
N VAL A 116 5.05 -24.19 -16.72
CA VAL A 116 3.78 -24.95 -16.80
C VAL A 116 2.86 -24.36 -17.86
N SER A 117 2.70 -23.03 -17.90
CA SER A 117 1.87 -22.35 -18.90
C SER A 117 2.32 -22.62 -20.33
N SER A 118 3.63 -22.55 -20.59
CA SER A 118 4.20 -22.84 -21.91
C SER A 118 4.03 -24.31 -22.30
N ALA A 119 4.22 -25.26 -21.39
CA ALA A 119 4.02 -26.68 -21.64
C ALA A 119 2.57 -27.01 -22.03
N VAL A 120 1.59 -26.41 -21.33
CA VAL A 120 0.17 -26.58 -21.66
C VAL A 120 -0.15 -26.00 -23.03
N MET A 121 0.33 -24.79 -23.34
CA MET A 121 0.13 -24.16 -24.65
C MET A 121 0.68 -25.02 -25.79
N LEU A 122 1.91 -25.53 -25.65
CA LEU A 122 2.51 -26.40 -26.68
C LEU A 122 1.74 -27.72 -26.82
N SER A 123 1.30 -28.32 -25.71
CA SER A 123 0.51 -29.55 -25.72
C SER A 123 -0.81 -29.38 -26.49
N LEU A 124 -1.49 -28.25 -26.31
CA LEU A 124 -2.72 -27.92 -27.03
C LEU A 124 -2.46 -27.73 -28.54
N ILE A 125 -1.38 -27.05 -28.91
CA ILE A 125 -1.00 -26.85 -30.33
C ILE A 125 -0.74 -28.20 -31.00
N PHE A 126 0.06 -29.07 -30.39
CA PHE A 126 0.33 -30.41 -30.92
C PHE A 126 -0.94 -31.25 -31.02
N TRP A 127 -1.82 -31.17 -30.02
CA TRP A 127 -3.10 -31.89 -30.04
C TRP A 127 -4.00 -31.44 -31.20
N VAL A 128 -4.10 -30.13 -31.45
CA VAL A 128 -4.88 -29.59 -32.58
C VAL A 128 -4.32 -30.06 -33.92
N ILE A 129 -2.98 -30.03 -34.10
CA ILE A 129 -2.33 -30.48 -35.34
C ILE A 129 -2.57 -31.98 -35.55
N TYR A 130 -2.34 -32.80 -34.51
CA TYR A 130 -2.57 -34.24 -34.58
C TYR A 130 -4.04 -34.58 -34.86
N ALA A 131 -4.97 -33.92 -34.18
CA ALA A 131 -6.41 -34.11 -34.41
C ALA A 131 -6.80 -33.72 -35.83
N ARG A 132 -6.24 -32.62 -36.36
CA ARG A 132 -6.46 -32.19 -37.75
C ARG A 132 -5.93 -33.23 -38.74
N GLU A 133 -4.70 -33.70 -38.55
CA GLU A 133 -4.10 -34.72 -39.42
C GLU A 133 -4.87 -36.05 -39.36
N ARG A 134 -5.27 -36.47 -38.15
CA ARG A 134 -6.09 -37.67 -37.95
C ARG A 134 -7.46 -37.54 -38.61
N ARG A 135 -8.11 -36.37 -38.52
CA ARG A 135 -9.36 -36.08 -39.24
C ARG A 135 -9.14 -36.13 -40.76
N HIS A 136 -8.10 -35.50 -41.30
CA HIS A 136 -7.79 -35.58 -42.73
C HIS A 136 -7.57 -37.01 -43.22
N ARG A 137 -6.85 -37.84 -42.44
CA ARG A 137 -6.65 -39.26 -42.77
C ARG A 137 -7.97 -40.05 -42.69
N ALA A 138 -8.86 -39.74 -41.74
CA ALA A 138 -10.17 -40.37 -41.64
C ALA A 138 -11.11 -39.97 -42.81
N TYR A 139 -11.16 -38.68 -43.16
CA TYR A 139 -11.91 -38.18 -44.32
C TYR A 139 -11.43 -38.81 -45.63
N ASN A 140 -10.11 -38.90 -45.86
CA ASN A 140 -9.57 -39.57 -47.06
C ASN A 140 -9.93 -41.06 -47.08
N LYS A 141 -9.91 -41.76 -45.94
CA LYS A 141 -10.32 -43.17 -45.86
C LYS A 141 -11.82 -43.35 -46.12
N GLN A 142 -12.67 -42.45 -45.64
CA GLN A 142 -14.11 -42.47 -45.91
C GLN A 142 -14.41 -42.16 -47.39
N PHE A 143 -13.72 -41.18 -47.98
CA PHE A 143 -13.89 -40.86 -49.41
C PHE A 143 -13.49 -42.03 -50.32
N VAL A 144 -12.43 -42.76 -49.97
CA VAL A 144 -11.99 -43.99 -50.68
C VAL A 144 -12.99 -45.14 -50.48
N ALA A 145 -13.52 -45.32 -49.26
CA ALA A 145 -14.51 -46.35 -48.97
C ALA A 145 -15.88 -46.06 -49.62
N GLU A 146 -16.27 -44.79 -49.74
CA GLU A 146 -17.52 -44.38 -50.40
C GLU A 146 -17.43 -44.48 -51.94
N HIS A 147 -16.22 -44.44 -52.52
CA HIS A 147 -15.99 -44.65 -53.96
C HIS A 147 -15.76 -46.13 -54.35
N GLN A 148 -15.99 -47.08 -53.45
CA GLN A 148 -15.84 -48.50 -53.74
C GLN A 148 -17.22 -49.12 -54.00
N PRO A 149 -17.63 -49.36 -55.27
CA PRO A 149 -18.86 -50.08 -55.55
C PRO A 149 -18.60 -51.60 -55.44
N TYR A 150 -19.55 -52.27 -54.80
CA TYR A 150 -19.83 -53.73 -54.77
C TYR A 150 -19.30 -54.57 -53.59
N PRO A 151 -20.18 -55.37 -52.95
CA PRO A 151 -19.81 -56.43 -52.03
C PRO A 151 -19.38 -57.67 -52.82
N VAL A 152 -18.26 -58.31 -52.47
CA VAL A 152 -17.88 -59.61 -53.05
C VAL A 152 -18.32 -60.70 -52.08
N GLU A 153 -19.31 -61.45 -52.55
CA GLU A 153 -19.98 -62.58 -51.91
C GLU A 153 -19.10 -63.84 -51.86
N ASP A 154 -19.37 -64.68 -50.85
CA ASP A 154 -18.70 -65.93 -50.45
C ASP A 154 -18.45 -66.96 -51.57
N LYS A 155 -17.34 -67.72 -51.47
CA LYS A 155 -17.07 -68.90 -52.33
C LYS A 155 -16.72 -70.13 -51.46
N PRO A 156 -17.49 -71.25 -51.56
CA PRO A 156 -17.33 -72.40 -50.67
C PRO A 156 -16.16 -73.31 -51.05
N ALA A 157 -15.74 -74.11 -50.06
CA ALA A 157 -14.56 -74.99 -50.06
C ALA A 157 -14.62 -76.15 -51.08
N PRO A 158 -13.46 -76.62 -51.59
CA PRO A 158 -13.30 -77.97 -52.11
C PRO A 158 -12.63 -78.89 -51.08
N MET A 159 -13.24 -80.05 -50.87
CA MET A 159 -12.68 -81.19 -50.13
C MET A 159 -11.66 -81.94 -50.99
N ALA A 160 -10.60 -82.46 -50.37
CA ALA A 160 -9.70 -83.45 -50.96
C ALA A 160 -9.34 -84.55 -49.94
N PRO A 161 -9.05 -85.78 -50.41
CA PRO A 161 -9.40 -87.03 -49.72
C PRO A 161 -8.21 -87.73 -49.02
N ASN A 162 -8.53 -88.70 -48.17
CA ASN A 162 -7.59 -89.71 -47.70
C ASN A 162 -7.36 -90.76 -48.81
N ALA A 163 -6.09 -91.05 -49.09
CA ALA A 163 -5.54 -92.11 -49.94
C ALA A 163 -5.82 -92.06 -51.46
#